data_AF-A0A6P4YPE9-F1
#
_entry.id   AF-A0A6P4YPE9-F1
#
_cell.length_a   1.000
_cell.length_b   1.000
_cell.length_c   1.000
_cell.angle_alpha   90.00
_cell.angle_beta   90.00
_cell.angle_gamma   90.00
#
_symmetry.space_group_name_H-M   'P 1'
#
loop_
_entity.id
_entity.type
_entity.pdbx_description
1 polymer ?
#
loop_
_entity_poly.entity_id
_entity_poly.type
_entity_poly.pdbx_seq_one_letter_code
_entity_poly.pdbx_strand_id
1 'polypeptide(L)'
;MRLLLFAVCVVLVCASADAWFGRRQGGGRGGGRGGGNGRVRTAVDRTRGAVRTAVDRTREAVQGAGDMYRAYSDMREANWKNSDKYFHARGNYDAAQRGPGGKWAAKVISDAREGIQSAFRGQSEADRRADQEANLWGRNGGDPNRYRPEGLPDRY
;
A
#
# COMPACT_ATOMS: atom_id res chain seq x y z
N MET A 1 14.16 9.05 15.00
CA MET A 1 13.37 9.33 13.76
C MET A 1 12.98 8.09 12.95
N ARG A 2 13.87 7.09 12.75
CA ARG A 2 13.61 5.91 11.87
C ARG A 2 12.44 5.01 12.30
N LEU A 3 12.23 4.83 13.61
CA LEU A 3 11.14 4.01 14.16
C LEU A 3 9.80 4.76 14.24
N LEU A 4 9.87 6.09 14.46
CA LEU A 4 8.70 6.97 14.58
C LEU A 4 7.96 7.12 13.25
N LEU A 5 8.66 7.22 12.11
CA LEU A 5 8.01 7.29 10.81
C LEU A 5 7.29 5.98 10.45
N PHE A 6 7.91 4.84 10.78
CA PHE A 6 7.33 3.51 10.56
C PHE A 6 6.12 3.28 11.47
N ALA A 7 6.23 3.62 12.76
CA ALA A 7 5.13 3.56 13.71
C ALA A 7 3.97 4.50 13.33
N VAL A 8 4.25 5.73 12.88
CA VAL A 8 3.22 6.68 12.41
C VAL A 8 2.54 6.17 11.13
N CYS A 9 3.29 5.57 10.19
CA CYS A 9 2.69 4.97 8.99
C CYS A 9 1.82 3.76 9.32
N VAL A 10 2.26 2.88 10.23
CA VAL A 10 1.46 1.74 10.71
C VAL A 10 0.23 2.21 11.50
N VAL A 11 0.35 3.26 12.32
CA VAL A 11 -0.78 3.84 13.06
C VAL A 11 -1.76 4.56 12.12
N LEU A 12 -1.31 5.29 11.09
CA LEU A 12 -2.20 5.85 10.05
C LEU A 12 -2.89 4.77 9.22
N VAL A 13 -2.19 3.65 8.98
CA VAL A 13 -2.73 2.44 8.36
C VAL A 13 -3.86 1.85 9.20
N CYS A 14 -3.65 1.73 10.52
CA CYS A 14 -4.62 1.17 11.44
C CYS A 14 -5.76 2.14 11.83
N ALA A 15 -5.51 3.44 11.88
CA ALA A 15 -6.45 4.47 12.37
C ALA A 15 -7.45 4.96 11.30
N SER A 16 -7.27 4.60 10.03
CA SER A 16 -8.23 4.90 8.96
C SER A 16 -9.24 3.77 8.71
N ALA A 17 -9.27 2.76 9.58
CA ALA A 17 -10.26 1.70 9.59
C ALA A 17 -11.72 2.24 9.67
N ASP A 18 -11.93 3.45 10.19
CA ASP A 18 -13.25 4.11 10.20
C ASP A 18 -13.76 4.47 8.79
N ALA A 19 -12.86 4.75 7.83
CA ALA A 19 -13.22 5.02 6.44
C ALA A 19 -13.49 3.73 5.63
N TRP A 20 -13.27 2.56 6.24
CA TRP A 20 -13.15 1.29 5.56
C TRP A 20 -14.47 0.52 5.44
N PHE A 21 -15.41 0.76 6.36
CA PHE A 21 -16.71 0.09 6.42
C PHE A 21 -17.87 0.95 5.86
N GLY A 22 -17.57 2.17 5.40
CA GLY A 22 -18.56 3.20 5.09
C GLY A 22 -19.04 3.31 3.64
N ARG A 23 -18.80 2.33 2.75
CA ARG A 23 -19.42 2.34 1.41
C ARG A 23 -20.32 1.13 1.22
N ARG A 24 -21.59 1.29 1.65
CA ARG A 24 -22.72 0.48 1.19
C ARG A 24 -22.68 0.38 -0.34
N GLN A 25 -22.21 -0.74 -0.88
CA GLN A 25 -22.57 -1.13 -2.24
C GLN A 25 -23.95 -1.76 -2.15
N GLY A 26 -24.93 -1.11 -2.78
CA GLY A 26 -26.33 -1.52 -2.80
C GLY A 26 -26.47 -2.94 -3.35
N GLY A 27 -26.81 -3.89 -2.46
CA GLY A 27 -27.18 -5.24 -2.84
C GLY A 27 -28.61 -5.25 -3.37
N GLY A 28 -28.74 -5.40 -4.69
CA GLY A 28 -30.01 -5.54 -5.40
C GLY A 28 -30.89 -6.64 -4.81
N ARG A 29 -32.19 -6.35 -4.76
CA ARG A 29 -33.24 -7.28 -4.35
C ARG A 29 -33.38 -8.39 -5.41
N GLY A 30 -32.74 -9.53 -5.17
CA GLY A 30 -33.02 -10.79 -5.88
C GLY A 30 -33.87 -11.71 -5.00
N GLY A 31 -35.14 -11.89 -5.37
CA GLY A 31 -36.10 -12.70 -4.63
C GLY A 31 -35.84 -14.20 -4.75
N GLY A 32 -35.77 -14.89 -3.63
CA GLY A 32 -35.77 -16.35 -3.53
C GLY A 32 -36.41 -16.78 -2.21
N ARG A 33 -37.53 -17.50 -2.29
CA ARG A 33 -38.32 -17.99 -1.14
C ARG A 33 -37.59 -19.18 -0.49
N GLY A 34 -36.59 -18.90 0.35
CA GLY A 34 -36.00 -19.86 1.28
C GLY A 34 -36.49 -19.60 2.71
N GLY A 35 -36.98 -20.65 3.39
CA GLY A 35 -37.49 -20.59 4.76
C GLY A 35 -36.51 -19.95 5.76
N GLY A 36 -37.02 -19.45 6.89
CA GLY A 36 -36.31 -18.56 7.83
C GLY A 36 -34.86 -18.94 8.19
N ASN A 37 -34.55 -20.23 8.29
CA ASN A 37 -33.19 -20.72 8.53
C ASN A 37 -32.19 -20.41 7.41
N GLY A 38 -32.63 -20.37 6.15
CA GLY A 38 -31.78 -20.03 5.01
C GLY A 38 -31.34 -18.57 5.04
N ARG A 39 -32.26 -17.64 5.36
CA ARG A 39 -31.95 -16.20 5.43
C ARG A 39 -30.98 -15.85 6.55
N VAL A 40 -31.12 -16.48 7.72
CA VAL A 40 -30.22 -16.27 8.86
C VAL A 40 -28.81 -16.80 8.56
N ARG A 41 -28.70 -18.00 7.96
CA ARG A 41 -27.40 -18.56 7.54
C ARG A 41 -26.71 -17.66 6.52
N THR A 42 -27.42 -17.20 5.49
CA THR A 42 -26.84 -16.28 4.50
C THR A 42 -26.42 -14.94 5.11
N ALA A 43 -27.14 -14.42 6.12
CA ALA A 43 -26.73 -13.21 6.82
C ALA A 43 -25.44 -13.42 7.63
N VAL A 44 -25.34 -14.53 8.37
CA VAL A 44 -24.15 -14.88 9.15
C VAL A 44 -22.93 -15.11 8.24
N ASP A 45 -23.10 -15.78 7.10
CA ASP A 45 -22.02 -16.05 6.15
C ASP A 45 -21.50 -14.77 5.49
N ARG A 46 -22.39 -13.82 5.16
CA ARG A 46 -21.99 -12.49 4.67
C ARG A 46 -21.19 -11.72 5.71
N THR A 47 -21.64 -11.73 6.97
CA THR A 47 -20.92 -11.07 8.06
C THR A 47 -19.54 -11.70 8.29
N ARG A 48 -19.44 -13.03 8.28
CA ARG A 48 -18.15 -13.75 8.39
C ARG A 48 -17.23 -13.45 7.22
N GLY A 49 -17.76 -13.40 6.00
CA GLY A 49 -17.00 -13.02 4.80
C GLY A 49 -16.47 -11.59 4.85
N ALA A 50 -17.28 -10.66 5.33
CA ALA A 50 -16.88 -9.26 5.53
C ALA A 50 -15.76 -9.13 6.58
N VAL A 51 -15.87 -9.84 7.71
CA VAL A 51 -14.83 -9.85 8.76
C VAL A 51 -13.52 -10.46 8.25
N ARG A 52 -13.57 -11.58 7.52
CA ARG A 52 -12.35 -12.18 6.94
C ARG A 52 -11.67 -11.25 5.95
N THR A 53 -12.45 -10.66 5.03
CA THR A 53 -11.94 -9.63 4.10
C THR A 53 -11.29 -8.48 4.85
N ALA A 54 -11.88 -8.08 5.98
CA ALA A 54 -11.36 -7.01 6.80
C ALA A 54 -10.02 -7.35 7.45
N VAL A 55 -9.91 -8.55 8.03
CA VAL A 55 -8.68 -9.06 8.62
C VAL A 55 -7.59 -9.21 7.56
N ASP A 56 -7.94 -9.79 6.41
CA ASP A 56 -6.99 -10.05 5.32
C ASP A 56 -6.35 -8.74 4.88
N ARG A 57 -7.11 -7.70 4.55
CA ARG A 57 -6.46 -6.48 4.05
C ARG A 57 -5.71 -5.72 5.12
N THR A 58 -6.11 -5.80 6.39
CA THR A 58 -5.31 -5.25 7.49
C THR A 58 -3.94 -5.92 7.51
N ARG A 59 -3.91 -7.25 7.39
CA ARG A 59 -2.67 -8.02 7.28
C ARG A 59 -1.88 -7.62 6.03
N GLU A 60 -2.51 -7.49 4.87
CA GLU A 60 -1.87 -7.04 3.63
C GLU A 60 -1.28 -5.64 3.76
N ALA A 61 -1.98 -4.71 4.44
CA ALA A 61 -1.52 -3.34 4.66
C ALA A 61 -0.29 -3.29 5.58
N VAL A 62 -0.29 -4.09 6.66
CA VAL A 62 0.89 -4.23 7.55
C VAL A 62 2.08 -4.81 6.78
N GLN A 63 1.85 -5.84 5.96
CA GLN A 63 2.90 -6.42 5.12
C GLN A 63 3.43 -5.40 4.10
N GLY A 64 2.54 -4.69 3.41
CA GLY A 64 2.91 -3.68 2.42
C GLY A 64 3.67 -2.51 3.04
N ALA A 65 3.31 -2.08 4.26
CA ALA A 65 4.09 -1.09 5.01
C ALA A 65 5.51 -1.60 5.31
N GLY A 66 5.65 -2.89 5.67
CA GLY A 66 6.94 -3.55 5.85
C GLY A 66 7.79 -3.57 4.57
N ASP A 67 7.17 -3.81 3.42
CA ASP A 67 7.86 -3.78 2.12
C ASP A 67 8.34 -2.37 1.74
N MET A 68 7.50 -1.36 1.97
CA MET A 68 7.87 0.06 1.77
C MET A 68 9.06 0.45 2.65
N TYR A 69 9.09 -0.02 3.90
CA TYR A 69 10.23 0.21 4.79
C TYR A 69 11.49 -0.52 4.35
N ARG A 70 11.37 -1.77 3.88
CA ARG A 70 12.50 -2.52 3.33
C ARG A 70 13.10 -1.79 2.13
N ALA A 71 12.28 -1.31 1.21
CA ALA A 71 12.75 -0.51 0.07
C ALA A 71 13.46 0.78 0.49
N TYR A 72 12.94 1.48 1.50
CA TYR A 72 13.64 2.64 2.07
C TYR A 72 14.97 2.26 2.75
N SER A 73 15.01 1.15 3.48
CA SER A 73 16.23 0.67 4.14
C SER A 73 17.31 0.32 3.10
N ASP A 74 16.94 -0.45 2.09
CA ASP A 74 17.84 -0.86 1.01
C ASP A 74 18.33 0.35 0.21
N MET A 75 17.47 1.32 -0.11
CA MET A 75 17.88 2.58 -0.75
C MET A 75 18.97 3.30 0.04
N ARG A 76 18.83 3.31 1.37
CA ARG A 76 19.80 3.96 2.26
C ARG A 76 21.08 3.16 2.42
N GLU A 77 20.99 1.84 2.43
CA GLU A 77 22.13 0.96 2.54
C GLU A 77 22.94 0.94 1.24
N ALA A 78 22.27 0.84 0.10
CA ALA A 78 22.88 0.84 -1.22
C ALA A 78 23.63 2.16 -1.47
N ASN A 79 23.08 3.29 -0.99
CA ASN A 79 23.63 4.62 -1.18
C ASN A 79 24.08 4.87 -2.63
N TRP A 80 23.28 4.39 -3.58
CA TRP A 80 23.66 4.29 -4.99
C TRP A 80 23.10 5.45 -5.79
N LYS A 81 23.93 6.04 -6.66
CA LYS A 81 23.55 7.18 -7.48
C LYS A 81 22.40 6.80 -8.43
N ASN A 82 21.42 7.70 -8.56
CA ASN A 82 20.25 7.54 -9.45
C ASN A 82 19.40 6.28 -9.19
N SER A 83 19.43 5.74 -7.97
CA SER A 83 18.66 4.54 -7.59
C SER A 83 17.33 4.86 -6.88
N ASP A 84 17.05 6.13 -6.61
CA ASP A 84 15.84 6.58 -5.92
C ASP A 84 14.57 6.01 -6.56
N LYS A 85 14.42 6.18 -7.87
CA LYS A 85 13.22 5.75 -8.61
C LYS A 85 13.05 4.24 -8.65
N TYR A 86 14.16 3.51 -8.66
CA TYR A 86 14.16 2.06 -8.52
C TYR A 86 13.54 1.64 -7.19
N PHE A 87 14.02 2.17 -6.06
CA PHE A 87 13.50 1.80 -4.75
C PHE A 87 12.06 2.29 -4.52
N HIS A 88 11.67 3.42 -5.12
CA HIS A 88 10.28 3.88 -5.16
C HIS A 88 9.36 2.88 -5.87
N ALA A 89 9.74 2.45 -7.07
CA ALA A 89 8.98 1.48 -7.84
C ALA A 89 8.96 0.10 -7.15
N ARG A 90 10.12 -0.39 -6.68
CA ARG A 90 10.25 -1.71 -6.03
C ARG A 90 9.42 -1.81 -4.77
N GLY A 91 9.49 -0.82 -3.87
CA GLY A 91 8.68 -0.82 -2.65
C GLY A 91 7.17 -0.82 -2.94
N ASN A 92 6.73 -0.03 -3.93
CA ASN A 92 5.33 0.00 -4.34
C ASN A 92 4.88 -1.29 -5.03
N TYR A 93 5.75 -1.91 -5.84
CA TYR A 93 5.52 -3.20 -6.47
C TYR A 93 5.33 -4.29 -5.42
N ASP A 94 6.32 -4.47 -4.53
CA ASP A 94 6.28 -5.48 -3.47
C ASP A 94 5.04 -5.35 -2.58
N ALA A 95 4.73 -4.10 -2.16
CA ALA A 95 3.56 -3.82 -1.35
C ALA A 95 2.25 -4.09 -2.11
N ALA A 96 2.16 -3.75 -3.40
CA ALA A 96 0.98 -4.05 -4.20
C ALA A 96 0.75 -5.56 -4.40
N GLN A 97 1.82 -6.37 -4.43
CA GLN A 97 1.72 -7.83 -4.52
C GLN A 97 1.16 -8.49 -3.26
N ARG A 98 1.08 -7.76 -2.14
CA ARG A 98 0.37 -8.25 -0.94
C ARG A 98 -1.13 -8.31 -1.13
N GLY A 99 -1.67 -7.56 -2.10
CA GLY A 99 -3.10 -7.42 -2.32
C GLY A 99 -3.58 -5.98 -2.10
N PRO A 100 -4.91 -5.75 -2.11
CA PRO A 100 -5.45 -4.40 -2.10
C PRO A 100 -5.10 -3.59 -0.84
N GLY A 101 -4.92 -4.23 0.32
CA GLY A 101 -4.47 -3.57 1.55
C GLY A 101 -3.03 -3.07 1.43
N GLY A 102 -2.15 -3.86 0.83
CA GLY A 102 -0.77 -3.46 0.56
C GLY A 102 -0.65 -2.36 -0.50
N LYS A 103 -1.44 -2.45 -1.58
CA LYS A 103 -1.56 -1.37 -2.59
C LYS A 103 -2.01 -0.05 -1.96
N TRP A 104 -2.93 -0.10 -1.00
CA TRP A 104 -3.37 1.07 -0.26
C TRP A 104 -2.27 1.61 0.67
N ALA A 105 -1.60 0.75 1.43
CA ALA A 105 -0.49 1.15 2.30
C ALA A 105 0.64 1.84 1.50
N ALA A 106 0.98 1.29 0.33
CA ALA A 106 1.96 1.88 -0.58
C ALA A 106 1.60 3.31 -0.99
N LYS A 107 0.32 3.56 -1.33
CA LYS A 107 -0.17 4.90 -1.66
C LYS A 107 -0.01 5.87 -0.48
N VAL A 108 -0.52 5.50 0.70
CA VAL A 108 -0.50 6.37 1.88
C VAL A 108 0.94 6.74 2.26
N ILE A 109 1.85 5.75 2.25
CA ILE A 109 3.25 5.97 2.62
C ILE A 109 3.99 6.81 1.57
N SER A 110 3.73 6.60 0.28
CA SER A 110 4.27 7.44 -0.79
C SER A 110 3.84 8.91 -0.64
N ASP A 111 2.54 9.16 -0.45
CA ASP A 111 1.99 10.51 -0.31
C ASP A 111 2.52 11.20 0.96
N ALA A 112 2.66 10.46 2.07
CA ALA A 112 3.23 10.98 3.31
C ALA A 112 4.72 11.34 3.15
N ARG A 113 5.51 10.50 2.48
CA ARG A 113 6.94 10.77 2.22
C ARG A 113 7.12 12.03 1.38
N GLU A 114 6.30 12.19 0.35
CA GLU A 114 6.29 13.38 -0.50
C GLU A 114 5.98 14.65 0.31
N GLY A 115 4.92 14.64 1.13
CA GLY A 115 4.56 15.79 1.96
C GLY A 115 5.70 16.22 2.90
N ILE A 116 6.42 15.25 3.49
CA ILE A 116 7.59 15.53 4.32
C ILE A 116 8.76 16.10 3.49
N GLN A 117 9.01 15.60 2.28
CA GLN A 117 10.07 16.11 1.42
C GLN A 117 9.79 17.54 0.95
N SER A 118 8.55 17.84 0.54
CA SER A 118 8.15 19.18 0.14
C SER A 118 8.24 20.17 1.30
N ALA A 119 7.81 19.79 2.50
CA ALA A 119 7.81 20.68 3.66
C ALA A 119 9.21 20.98 4.22
N PHE A 120 10.12 19.99 4.22
CA PHE A 120 11.37 20.09 4.97
C PHE A 120 12.65 20.03 4.12
N ARG A 121 12.57 19.68 2.83
CA ARG A 121 13.75 19.45 1.99
C ARG A 121 13.78 20.25 0.69
N GLY A 122 12.76 21.04 0.40
CA GLY A 122 12.73 21.92 -0.77
C GLY A 122 12.85 21.15 -2.10
N GLN A 123 12.11 20.05 -2.23
CA GLN A 123 12.14 19.21 -3.44
C GLN A 123 11.58 19.97 -4.65
N SER A 124 12.23 19.84 -5.81
CA SER A 124 11.73 20.42 -7.06
C SER A 124 10.44 19.72 -7.52
N GLU A 125 9.56 20.46 -8.19
CA GLU A 125 8.32 19.90 -8.76
C GLU A 125 8.60 18.78 -9.78
N ALA A 126 9.73 18.86 -10.50
CA ALA A 126 10.14 17.84 -11.45
C ALA A 126 10.52 16.53 -10.76
N ASP A 127 11.32 16.60 -9.68
CA ASP A 127 11.70 15.42 -8.89
C ASP A 127 10.47 14.78 -8.26
N ARG A 128 9.56 15.59 -7.72
CA ARG A 128 8.29 15.16 -7.14
C ARG A 128 7.45 14.36 -8.14
N ARG A 129 7.32 14.86 -9.37
CA ARG A 129 6.58 14.18 -10.45
C ARG A 129 7.23 12.86 -10.85
N ALA A 130 8.55 12.84 -10.94
CA ALA A 130 9.29 11.62 -11.28
C ALA A 130 9.17 10.56 -10.18
N ASP A 131 9.20 10.95 -8.92
CA ASP A 131 8.99 10.03 -7.79
C ASP A 131 7.55 9.47 -7.79
N GLN A 132 6.55 10.31 -8.07
CA GLN A 132 5.17 9.88 -8.20
C GLN A 132 4.95 8.92 -9.38
N GLU A 133 5.60 9.16 -10.51
CA GLU A 133 5.54 8.27 -11.67
C GLU A 133 6.14 6.89 -11.34
N ALA A 134 7.30 6.83 -10.70
CA ALA A 134 7.92 5.58 -10.26
C ALA A 134 7.05 4.83 -9.23
N ASN A 135 6.49 5.55 -8.25
CA ASN A 135 5.54 4.97 -7.29
C ASN A 135 4.34 4.34 -8.00
N LEU A 136 3.75 5.05 -8.97
CA LEU A 136 2.59 4.58 -9.73
C LEU A 136 2.92 3.38 -10.62
N TRP A 137 4.07 3.39 -11.29
CA TRP A 137 4.54 2.30 -12.13
C TRP A 137 4.60 0.98 -11.34
N GLY A 138 5.35 0.97 -10.24
CA GLY A 138 5.47 -0.21 -9.39
C GLY A 138 4.12 -0.64 -8.79
N ARG A 139 3.33 0.31 -8.28
CA ARG A 139 2.02 0.02 -7.65
C ARG A 139 0.97 -0.55 -8.61
N ASN A 140 1.19 -0.37 -9.91
CA ASN A 140 0.36 -0.93 -10.98
C ASN A 140 0.95 -2.20 -11.61
N GLY A 141 2.00 -2.77 -11.02
CA GLY A 141 2.59 -4.03 -11.46
C GLY A 141 3.64 -3.89 -12.56
N GLY A 142 4.08 -2.67 -12.87
CA GLY A 142 5.20 -2.44 -13.77
C GLY A 142 6.52 -2.93 -13.17
N ASP A 143 7.41 -3.45 -14.01
CA ASP A 143 8.72 -3.95 -13.59
C ASP A 143 9.60 -2.81 -13.02
N PRO A 144 10.00 -2.86 -11.72
CA PRO A 144 10.87 -1.86 -11.12
C PRO A 144 12.21 -1.69 -11.84
N ASN A 145 12.69 -2.71 -12.55
CA ASN A 145 13.97 -2.65 -13.26
C ASN A 145 14.00 -1.63 -14.40
N ARG A 146 12.83 -1.11 -14.82
CA ARG A 146 12.74 0.08 -15.67
C ARG A 146 13.57 1.27 -15.15
N TYR A 147 13.73 1.39 -13.83
CA TYR A 147 14.51 2.45 -13.19
C TYR A 147 15.81 1.96 -12.57
N ARG A 148 16.21 0.69 -12.76
CA ARG A 148 17.42 0.15 -12.16
C ARG A 148 18.64 0.85 -12.79
N PRO A 149 19.48 1.54 -12.01
CA PRO A 149 20.70 2.12 -12.54
C PRO A 149 21.73 1.02 -12.78
N GLU A 150 22.60 1.25 -13.76
CA GLU A 150 23.71 0.35 -14.07
C GLU A 150 24.61 0.16 -12.85
N GLY A 151 25.02 -1.09 -12.62
CA GLY A 151 25.91 -1.47 -11.52
C GLY A 151 25.25 -1.56 -10.14
N LEU A 152 23.94 -1.31 -9.99
CA LEU A 152 23.26 -1.54 -8.71
C LEU A 152 23.37 -3.03 -8.34
N PRO A 153 23.92 -3.40 -7.15
CA PRO A 153 24.12 -4.80 -6.79
C PRO A 153 22.83 -5.63 -6.84
N ASP A 154 22.89 -6.83 -7.44
CA ASP A 154 21.73 -7.70 -7.71
C ASP A 154 20.94 -8.16 -6.48
N ARG A 155 21.54 -8.04 -5.30
CA ARG A 155 20.86 -8.25 -4.00
C ARG A 155 19.73 -7.25 -3.73
N TYR A 156 19.69 -6.14 -4.46
CA TYR A 156 18.67 -5.10 -4.37
C TYR A 156 17.70 -5.17 -5.54
#